data_AF-A0A9J5X414-F1
#
_entry.id   AF-A0A9J5X414-F1
#
_cell.length_a   1.000
_cell.length_b   1.000
_cell.length_c   1.000
_cell.angle_alpha   90.00
_cell.angle_beta   90.00
_cell.angle_gamma   90.00
#
_symmetry.space_group_name_H-M   'P 1'
#
loop_
_entity.id
_entity.type
_entity.pdbx_description
1 polymer ?
#
loop_
_entity_poly.entity_id
_entity_poly.type
_entity_poly.pdbx_seq_one_letter_code
_entity_poly.pdbx_strand_id
1 'polypeptide(L)'
;VPTIDFCKIELKPGTIQWDSTKSQVFQALQEYGCFEAIYDKLRNETLEAMFGRSKEIFEFPLEIKMKKLVKEITLQWLHREATNITIVCIDLTLATFNVVKSYTKPLVELDEMVKRMVLESLGLQNYIDQFLDLTSFLLRLTKYKAAQDEDIGNKPGICDYTDGNFLTIISQNQVNGLQILKKNGEWIDADISSNSFIVLAGDSFMAWTNG
;
A
#
# COMPACT_ATOMS: atom_id res chain seq x y z
N VAL A 1 -10.56 -6.26 9.68
CA VAL A 1 -10.95 -4.89 9.24
C VAL A 1 -12.19 -5.01 8.36
N PRO A 2 -12.98 -3.95 8.10
CA PRO A 2 -14.07 -4.04 7.14
C PRO A 2 -13.54 -4.37 5.74
N THR A 3 -14.29 -5.16 4.98
CA THR A 3 -13.98 -5.53 3.60
C THR A 3 -14.91 -4.78 2.65
N ILE A 4 -14.35 -4.15 1.62
CA ILE A 4 -15.07 -3.28 0.68
C ILE A 4 -14.83 -3.76 -0.75
N ASP A 5 -15.92 -3.92 -1.50
CA ASP A 5 -15.89 -4.41 -2.88
C ASP A 5 -15.77 -3.26 -3.89
N PHE A 6 -14.65 -3.23 -4.63
CA PHE A 6 -14.36 -2.30 -5.73
C PHE A 6 -14.60 -2.90 -7.12
N CYS A 7 -15.01 -4.17 -7.21
CA CYS A 7 -15.27 -4.87 -8.47
C CYS A 7 -16.69 -4.61 -9.02
N LYS A 8 -17.45 -3.72 -8.37
CA LYS A 8 -18.82 -3.39 -8.77
C LYS A 8 -18.87 -2.81 -10.19
N ILE A 9 -19.80 -3.31 -10.99
CA ILE A 9 -20.10 -2.78 -12.32
C ILE A 9 -20.44 -1.29 -12.20
N GLU A 10 -19.84 -0.46 -13.07
CA GLU A 10 -20.07 1.00 -13.12
C GLU A 10 -19.76 1.76 -11.81
N LEU A 11 -18.73 1.33 -11.08
CA LEU A 11 -18.20 2.10 -9.97
C LEU A 11 -17.52 3.39 -10.46
N LYS A 12 -18.32 4.46 -10.64
CA LYS A 12 -17.92 5.76 -11.19
C LYS A 12 -18.60 6.91 -10.44
N PRO A 13 -17.97 8.09 -10.33
CA PRO A 13 -18.56 9.24 -9.66
C PRO A 13 -19.99 9.54 -10.14
N GLY A 14 -20.88 9.79 -9.17
CA GLY A 14 -22.29 10.11 -9.42
C GLY A 14 -23.24 8.90 -9.58
N THR A 15 -22.74 7.66 -9.50
CA THR A 15 -23.62 6.48 -9.47
C THR A 15 -24.00 6.07 -8.04
N ILE A 16 -25.11 5.34 -7.89
CA ILE A 16 -25.57 4.83 -6.58
C ILE A 16 -24.52 3.92 -5.96
N GLN A 17 -23.87 3.09 -6.78
CA GLN A 17 -22.79 2.19 -6.36
C GLN A 17 -21.59 2.98 -5.84
N TRP A 18 -21.26 4.09 -6.49
CA TRP A 18 -20.19 4.99 -6.04
C TRP A 18 -20.52 5.63 -4.70
N ASP A 19 -21.71 6.19 -4.53
CA ASP A 19 -22.08 6.82 -3.25
C ASP A 19 -22.11 5.80 -2.11
N SER A 20 -22.63 4.59 -2.36
CA SER A 20 -22.62 3.50 -1.37
C SER A 20 -21.21 3.04 -1.00
N THR A 21 -20.32 2.85 -1.97
CA THR A 21 -18.93 2.45 -1.71
C THR A 21 -18.16 3.59 -1.04
N LYS A 22 -18.37 4.84 -1.46
CA LYS A 22 -17.78 6.04 -0.86
C LYS A 22 -18.10 6.14 0.64
N SER A 23 -19.37 5.97 1.03
CA SER A 23 -19.75 5.98 2.43
C SER A 23 -19.06 4.87 3.24
N GLN A 24 -18.92 3.66 2.67
CA GLN A 24 -18.19 2.56 3.32
C GLN A 24 -16.72 2.87 3.49
N VAL A 25 -16.06 3.40 2.44
CA VAL A 25 -14.65 3.80 2.48
C VAL A 25 -14.42 4.85 3.54
N PHE A 26 -15.22 5.91 3.53
CA PHE A 26 -15.09 7.01 4.48
C PHE A 26 -15.27 6.54 5.93
N GLN A 27 -16.33 5.76 6.19
CA GLN A 27 -16.57 5.19 7.52
C GLN A 27 -15.44 4.24 7.96
N ALA A 28 -14.97 3.38 7.07
CA ALA A 28 -13.91 2.43 7.40
C ALA A 28 -12.59 3.13 7.77
N LEU A 29 -12.20 4.16 7.01
CA LEU A 29 -11.01 4.96 7.32
C LEU A 29 -11.20 5.75 8.63
N GLN A 30 -12.38 6.30 8.88
CA GLN A 30 -12.66 7.01 10.13
C GLN A 30 -12.67 6.11 11.36
N GLU A 31 -13.24 4.91 11.29
CA GLU A 31 -13.39 4.03 12.45
C GLU A 31 -12.16 3.14 12.67
N TYR A 32 -11.58 2.60 11.60
CA TYR A 32 -10.53 1.57 11.65
C TYR A 32 -9.17 2.06 11.13
N GLY A 33 -9.11 3.23 10.48
CA GLY A 33 -7.89 3.71 9.81
C GLY A 33 -7.52 2.92 8.55
N CYS A 34 -8.27 1.86 8.22
CA CYS A 34 -7.97 0.95 7.12
C CYS A 34 -9.16 0.07 6.75
N PHE A 35 -9.06 -0.58 5.59
CA PHE A 35 -9.99 -1.62 5.13
C PHE A 35 -9.30 -2.60 4.19
N GLU A 36 -9.90 -3.77 3.99
CA GLU A 36 -9.54 -4.70 2.94
C GLU A 36 -10.34 -4.35 1.68
N ALA A 37 -9.65 -4.09 0.56
CA ALA A 37 -10.25 -3.79 -0.73
C ALA A 37 -10.24 -5.04 -1.61
N ILE A 38 -11.41 -5.54 -1.99
CA ILE A 38 -11.53 -6.55 -3.04
C ILE A 38 -11.39 -5.84 -4.39
N TYR A 39 -10.39 -6.22 -5.18
CA TYR A 39 -10.06 -5.50 -6.41
C TYR A 39 -9.44 -6.41 -7.48
N ASP A 40 -10.22 -6.72 -8.51
CA ASP A 40 -9.91 -7.75 -9.52
C ASP A 40 -9.08 -7.25 -10.72
N LYS A 41 -8.90 -5.93 -10.86
CA LYS A 41 -8.12 -5.36 -11.97
C LYS A 41 -6.65 -5.75 -11.92
N LEU A 42 -6.11 -6.08 -10.75
CA LEU A 42 -4.76 -6.65 -10.64
C LEU A 42 -4.85 -8.17 -10.74
N ARG A 43 -4.49 -8.72 -11.90
CA ARG A 43 -4.47 -10.16 -12.12
C ARG A 43 -3.40 -10.85 -11.26
N ASN A 44 -3.71 -12.04 -10.75
CA ASN A 44 -2.79 -12.88 -9.99
C ASN A 44 -1.45 -13.09 -10.71
N GLU A 45 -1.45 -13.32 -12.03
CA GLU A 45 -0.19 -13.52 -12.76
C GLU A 45 0.72 -12.27 -12.69
N THR A 46 0.14 -11.07 -12.62
CA THR A 46 0.89 -9.81 -12.50
C THR A 46 1.44 -9.64 -11.09
N LEU A 47 0.66 -9.99 -10.07
CA LEU A 47 1.09 -10.02 -8.67
C LEU A 47 2.26 -10.99 -8.46
N GLU A 48 2.15 -12.22 -8.97
CA GLU A 48 3.19 -13.24 -8.91
C GLU A 48 4.44 -12.82 -9.67
N ALA A 49 4.30 -12.26 -10.88
CA ALA A 49 5.42 -11.73 -11.65
C ALA A 49 6.15 -10.60 -10.90
N MET A 50 5.40 -9.73 -10.22
CA MET A 50 5.99 -8.66 -9.40
C MET A 50 6.76 -9.23 -8.20
N PHE A 51 6.20 -10.24 -7.50
CA PHE A 51 6.92 -10.92 -6.42
C PHE A 51 8.17 -11.65 -6.94
N GLY A 52 8.09 -12.32 -8.10
CA GLY A 52 9.24 -12.92 -8.77
C GLY A 52 10.33 -11.90 -9.06
N ARG A 53 9.96 -10.76 -9.67
CA ARG A 53 10.91 -9.67 -9.93
C ARG A 53 11.49 -9.08 -8.66
N SER A 54 10.70 -8.94 -7.59
CA SER A 54 11.19 -8.43 -6.31
C SER A 54 12.30 -9.32 -5.74
N LYS A 55 12.16 -10.66 -5.83
CA LYS A 55 13.19 -11.61 -5.40
C LYS A 55 14.50 -11.36 -6.15
N GLU A 56 14.45 -11.24 -7.47
CA GLU A 56 15.65 -10.91 -8.28
C GLU A 56 16.31 -9.59 -7.86
N ILE A 57 15.51 -8.55 -7.60
CA ILE A 57 16.00 -7.24 -7.13
C ILE A 57 16.73 -7.40 -5.79
N PHE A 58 16.20 -8.20 -4.87
CA PHE A 58 16.83 -8.44 -3.57
C PHE A 58 18.13 -9.27 -3.67
N GLU A 59 18.30 -10.10 -4.70
CA GLU A 59 19.52 -10.89 -4.91
C GLU A 59 20.63 -10.15 -5.66
N PHE A 60 20.36 -8.97 -6.24
CA PHE A 60 21.42 -8.21 -6.91
C PHE A 60 22.56 -7.80 -5.95
N PRO A 61 23.84 -7.84 -6.41
CA PRO A 61 24.97 -7.28 -5.67
C PRO A 61 24.71 -5.82 -5.29
N LEU A 62 25.19 -5.41 -4.11
CA LEU A 62 25.01 -4.04 -3.60
C LEU A 62 25.45 -2.99 -4.62
N GLU A 63 26.54 -3.21 -5.32
CA GLU A 63 27.02 -2.29 -6.37
C GLU A 63 26.06 -2.15 -7.55
N ILE A 64 25.35 -3.21 -7.93
CA ILE A 64 24.34 -3.18 -9.00
C ILE A 64 23.08 -2.48 -8.50
N LYS A 65 22.68 -2.72 -7.24
CA LYS A 65 21.64 -1.94 -6.55
C LYS A 65 22.03 -0.46 -6.44
N MET A 66 23.31 -0.13 -6.28
CA MET A 66 23.78 1.26 -6.22
C MET A 66 23.97 1.91 -7.59
N LYS A 67 24.27 1.15 -8.66
CA LYS A 67 24.55 1.74 -9.99
C LYS A 67 23.33 1.75 -10.92
N LYS A 68 22.56 0.65 -10.97
CA LYS A 68 21.39 0.53 -11.85
C LYS A 68 20.14 1.15 -11.25
N LEU A 69 20.01 1.08 -9.94
CA LEU A 69 18.78 1.43 -9.24
C LEU A 69 18.84 2.85 -8.63
N VAL A 70 20.01 3.47 -8.42
CA VAL A 70 20.12 4.85 -7.87
C VAL A 70 19.82 5.96 -8.89
N LYS A 71 19.94 5.68 -10.19
CA LYS A 71 19.45 6.62 -11.22
C LYS A 71 17.92 6.64 -11.34
N GLU A 72 17.24 5.64 -10.76
CA GLU A 72 15.79 5.43 -10.86
C GLU A 72 15.09 5.37 -9.48
N ILE A 73 15.79 5.64 -8.37
CA ILE A 73 15.26 5.54 -7.00
C ILE A 73 15.71 6.72 -6.15
N THR A 74 14.76 7.44 -5.58
CA THR A 74 14.97 8.35 -4.46
C THR A 74 15.30 7.53 -3.21
N LEU A 75 16.59 7.47 -2.84
CA LEU A 75 17.07 6.63 -1.75
C LEU A 75 16.71 7.24 -0.38
N GLN A 76 15.69 6.72 0.28
CA GLN A 76 15.80 6.43 1.71
C GLN A 76 16.14 4.95 1.86
N TRP A 77 17.38 4.58 1.52
CA TRP A 77 17.90 3.26 1.88
C TRP A 77 18.14 3.24 3.40
N LEU A 78 17.16 2.74 4.14
CA LEU A 78 17.40 2.20 5.47
C LEU A 78 17.86 0.75 5.33
N HIS A 79 19.07 0.52 4.80
CA HIS A 79 19.76 -0.72 5.14
C HIS A 79 20.31 -0.55 6.56
N ARG A 80 19.49 -0.89 7.57
CA ARG A 80 20.03 -1.14 8.90
C ARG A 80 20.51 -2.58 8.91
N GLU A 81 21.82 -2.80 8.83
CA GLU A 81 22.47 -4.10 9.07
C GLU A 81 22.05 -4.72 10.42
N ALA A 82 21.53 -3.91 11.35
CA ALA A 82 21.01 -4.33 12.64
C ALA A 82 19.58 -4.90 12.62
N THR A 83 18.90 -5.01 11.47
CA THR A 83 17.51 -5.49 11.39
C THR A 83 17.33 -6.63 10.38
N ASN A 84 16.46 -7.60 10.68
CA ASN A 84 16.13 -8.75 9.83
C ASN A 84 15.32 -8.37 8.57
N ILE A 85 15.41 -7.13 8.08
CA ILE A 85 14.59 -6.58 7.00
C ILE A 85 15.46 -5.89 5.95
N THR A 86 15.13 -6.12 4.67
CA THR A 86 15.63 -5.31 3.55
C THR A 86 14.47 -4.56 2.90
N ILE A 87 14.58 -3.24 2.75
CA ILE A 87 13.59 -2.39 2.08
C ILE A 87 14.22 -1.81 0.80
N VAL A 88 13.49 -1.88 -0.31
CA VAL A 88 13.82 -1.21 -1.57
C VAL A 88 12.62 -0.36 -1.97
N CYS A 89 12.81 0.95 -2.10
CA CYS A 89 11.78 1.86 -2.60
C CYS A 89 12.01 2.16 -4.08
N ILE A 90 10.96 2.30 -4.89
CA ILE A 90 11.04 2.64 -6.31
C ILE A 90 10.10 3.81 -6.56
N ASP A 91 10.65 4.91 -7.07
CA ASP A 91 9.85 6.05 -7.51
C ASP A 91 9.15 5.70 -8.82
N LEU A 92 7.82 5.79 -8.85
CA LEU A 92 7.07 5.37 -10.03
C LEU A 92 7.27 6.30 -11.24
N THR A 93 7.71 7.54 -11.03
CA THR A 93 8.04 8.45 -12.13
C THR A 93 9.30 8.01 -12.89
N LEU A 94 10.17 7.24 -12.23
CA LEU A 94 11.43 6.73 -12.78
C LEU A 94 11.37 5.24 -13.13
N ALA A 95 10.27 4.55 -12.79
CA ALA A 95 10.13 3.12 -13.05
C ALA A 95 10.14 2.84 -14.55
N THR A 96 11.16 2.13 -15.04
CA THR A 96 11.26 1.73 -16.45
C THR A 96 10.82 0.28 -16.71
N PHE A 97 10.82 -0.57 -15.68
CA PHE A 97 10.43 -1.98 -15.80
C PHE A 97 8.94 -2.16 -16.09
N ASN A 98 8.61 -2.86 -17.17
CA ASN A 98 7.23 -3.14 -17.58
C ASN A 98 6.43 -3.85 -16.48
N VAL A 99 7.04 -4.81 -15.77
CA VAL A 99 6.37 -5.54 -14.68
C VAL A 99 5.97 -4.63 -13.51
N VAL A 100 6.83 -3.65 -13.16
CA VAL A 100 6.52 -2.66 -12.13
C VAL A 100 5.35 -1.80 -12.59
N LYS A 101 5.39 -1.28 -13.83
CA LYS A 101 4.29 -0.46 -14.38
C LYS A 101 2.96 -1.21 -14.45
N SER A 102 2.97 -2.46 -14.91
CA SER A 102 1.74 -3.27 -15.00
C SER A 102 1.16 -3.59 -13.62
N TYR A 103 2.04 -3.78 -12.62
CA TYR A 103 1.64 -4.02 -11.25
C TYR A 103 1.06 -2.76 -10.59
N THR A 104 1.73 -1.62 -10.73
CA THR A 104 1.36 -0.40 -10.00
C THR A 104 0.20 0.34 -10.64
N LYS A 105 0.00 0.25 -11.96
CA LYS A 105 -1.06 1.02 -12.64
C LYS A 105 -2.45 0.76 -12.06
N PRO A 106 -2.94 -0.48 -11.90
CA PRO A 106 -4.24 -0.73 -11.26
C PRO A 106 -4.32 -0.22 -9.82
N LEU A 107 -3.21 -0.27 -9.07
CA LEU A 107 -3.15 0.17 -7.68
C LEU A 107 -3.18 1.70 -7.55
N VAL A 108 -2.57 2.42 -8.49
CA VAL A 108 -2.70 3.87 -8.63
C VAL A 108 -4.16 4.24 -8.91
N GLU A 109 -4.84 3.53 -9.82
CA GLU A 109 -6.27 3.74 -10.06
C GLU A 109 -7.11 3.53 -8.78
N LEU A 110 -6.80 2.50 -7.98
CA LEU A 110 -7.47 2.25 -6.71
C LEU A 110 -7.21 3.37 -5.69
N ASP A 111 -5.96 3.82 -5.55
CA ASP A 111 -5.57 4.93 -4.68
C ASP A 111 -6.32 6.23 -5.04
N GLU A 112 -6.36 6.58 -6.32
CA GLU A 112 -7.07 7.76 -6.82
C GLU A 112 -8.57 7.67 -6.56
N MET A 113 -9.17 6.49 -6.75
CA MET A 113 -10.59 6.26 -6.43
C MET A 113 -10.87 6.48 -4.94
N VAL A 114 -10.05 5.92 -4.06
CA VAL A 114 -10.21 6.06 -2.60
C VAL A 114 -10.06 7.52 -2.18
N LYS A 115 -9.02 8.22 -2.67
CA LYS A 115 -8.83 9.66 -2.41
C LYS A 115 -10.02 10.48 -2.88
N ARG A 116 -10.53 10.22 -4.09
CA ARG A 116 -11.72 10.88 -4.63
C ARG A 116 -12.93 10.67 -3.72
N MET A 117 -13.19 9.43 -3.30
CA MET A 117 -14.28 9.10 -2.39
C MET A 117 -14.18 9.86 -1.05
N VAL A 118 -12.99 9.93 -0.46
CA VAL A 118 -12.76 10.67 0.79
C VAL A 118 -12.98 12.17 0.59
N LEU A 119 -12.37 12.78 -0.44
CA LEU A 119 -12.51 14.21 -0.73
C LEU A 119 -13.95 14.61 -1.03
N GLU A 120 -14.70 13.77 -1.77
CA GLU A 120 -16.13 13.99 -2.00
C GLU A 120 -16.94 13.93 -0.71
N SER A 121 -16.61 13.01 0.19
CA SER A 121 -17.30 12.86 1.49
C SER A 121 -17.07 14.07 2.39
N LEU A 122 -15.94 14.76 2.23
CA LEU A 122 -15.60 16.01 2.92
C LEU A 122 -16.15 17.26 2.21
N GLY A 123 -16.84 17.11 1.08
CA GLY A 123 -17.35 18.24 0.30
C GLY A 123 -16.27 19.02 -0.48
N LEU A 124 -15.08 18.44 -0.67
CA LEU A 124 -13.91 19.09 -1.28
C LEU A 124 -13.76 18.76 -2.77
N GLN A 125 -14.88 18.62 -3.48
CA GLN A 125 -14.91 18.09 -4.84
C GLN A 125 -14.11 18.94 -5.84
N ASN A 126 -14.10 20.26 -5.63
CA ASN A 126 -13.42 21.22 -6.49
C ASN A 126 -11.89 21.12 -6.45
N TYR A 127 -11.32 20.41 -5.45
CA TYR A 127 -9.87 20.29 -5.27
C TYR A 127 -9.31 18.92 -5.65
N ILE A 128 -10.18 17.99 -6.07
CA ILE A 128 -9.77 16.60 -6.32
C ILE A 128 -8.69 16.53 -7.39
N ASP A 129 -8.92 17.13 -8.56
CA ASP A 129 -7.99 16.97 -9.68
C ASP A 129 -6.63 17.63 -9.35
N GLN A 130 -6.63 18.79 -8.70
CA GLN A 130 -5.40 19.42 -8.20
C GLN A 130 -4.66 18.53 -7.19
N PHE A 131 -5.39 17.89 -6.28
CA PHE A 131 -4.80 17.01 -5.27
C PHE A 131 -4.18 15.75 -5.89
N LEU A 132 -4.87 15.15 -6.87
CA LEU A 132 -4.38 13.98 -7.58
C LEU A 132 -3.17 14.33 -8.46
N ASP A 133 -3.18 15.48 -9.14
CA ASP A 133 -2.06 15.93 -9.99
C ASP A 133 -0.75 16.16 -9.20
N LEU A 134 -0.85 16.53 -7.92
CA LEU A 134 0.30 16.73 -7.03
C LEU A 134 0.77 15.43 -6.34
N THR A 135 0.02 14.34 -6.51
CA THR A 135 0.35 13.07 -5.86
C THR A 135 1.50 12.38 -6.59
N SER A 136 2.57 12.09 -5.85
CA SER A 136 3.62 11.18 -6.29
C SER A 136 3.47 9.80 -5.63
N PHE A 137 3.96 8.76 -6.29
CA PHE A 137 3.81 7.38 -5.86
C PHE A 137 5.17 6.72 -5.64
N LEU A 138 5.27 5.98 -4.53
CA LEU A 138 6.45 5.21 -4.16
C LEU A 138 6.06 3.75 -3.95
N LEU A 139 6.66 2.84 -4.72
CA LEU A 139 6.54 1.41 -4.48
C LEU A 139 7.58 0.97 -3.47
N ARG A 140 7.15 0.44 -2.33
CA ARG A 140 8.03 -0.15 -1.31
C ARG A 140 8.02 -1.68 -1.41
N LEU A 141 9.18 -2.26 -1.69
CA LEU A 141 9.42 -3.69 -1.62
C LEU A 141 10.09 -4.01 -0.28
N THR A 142 9.57 -4.99 0.45
CA THR A 142 10.10 -5.38 1.76
C THR A 142 10.36 -6.88 1.80
N LYS A 143 11.59 -7.28 2.13
CA LYS A 143 11.99 -8.67 2.36
C LYS A 143 12.33 -8.85 3.84
N TYR A 144 11.54 -9.66 4.52
CA TYR A 144 11.81 -10.12 5.88
C TYR A 144 12.67 -11.39 5.80
N LYS A 145 13.71 -11.48 6.63
CA LYS A 145 14.41 -12.74 6.87
C LYS A 145 13.54 -13.65 7.73
N ALA A 146 13.63 -14.95 7.52
CA ALA A 146 13.02 -15.92 8.43
C ALA A 146 13.59 -15.72 9.84
N ALA A 147 12.73 -15.83 10.86
CA ALA A 147 13.18 -15.84 12.24
C ALA A 147 14.12 -17.03 12.46
N GLN A 148 15.20 -16.82 13.21
CA GLN A 148 15.95 -17.93 13.81
C GLN A 148 15.22 -18.38 15.08
N ASP A 149 15.39 -19.64 15.48
CA ASP A 149 14.61 -20.27 16.57
C ASP A 149 14.58 -19.43 17.87
N GLU A 150 15.63 -18.65 18.15
CA GLU A 150 15.76 -17.79 19.34
C GLU A 150 14.95 -16.48 19.27
N ASP A 151 14.55 -16.03 18.07
CA ASP A 151 13.79 -14.79 17.83
C ASP A 151 12.28 -15.02 17.69
N ILE A 152 11.81 -16.28 17.62
CA ILE A 152 10.39 -16.62 17.42
C ILE A 152 9.56 -16.10 18.61
N GLY A 153 8.66 -15.15 18.34
CA GLY A 153 7.73 -14.58 19.32
C GLY A 153 8.31 -13.50 20.24
N ASN A 154 9.63 -13.24 20.18
CA ASN A 154 10.28 -12.28 21.09
C ASN A 154 10.53 -10.90 20.49
N LYS A 155 10.52 -10.76 19.15
CA LYS A 155 10.76 -9.47 18.47
C LYS A 155 9.92 -9.32 17.20
N PRO A 156 9.23 -8.17 17.01
CA PRO A 156 8.57 -7.90 15.74
C PRO A 156 9.63 -7.68 14.65
N GLY A 157 9.32 -8.04 13.41
CA GLY A 157 10.23 -7.82 12.28
C GLY A 157 10.57 -6.34 12.11
N ILE A 158 9.54 -5.50 12.12
CA ILE A 158 9.60 -4.04 12.15
C ILE A 158 8.86 -3.56 13.41
N CYS A 159 9.38 -2.54 14.09
CA CYS A 159 8.64 -1.91 15.19
C CYS A 159 7.32 -1.34 14.68
N ASP A 160 6.36 -1.14 15.57
CA ASP A 160 5.12 -0.42 15.28
C ASP A 160 5.41 1.01 14.78
N TYR A 161 4.69 1.42 13.74
CA TYR A 161 4.84 2.73 13.12
C TYR A 161 3.61 3.11 12.32
N THR A 162 3.46 4.40 12.04
CA THR A 162 2.49 4.95 11.10
C THR A 162 3.16 5.36 9.79
N ASP A 163 2.44 5.28 8.67
CA ASP A 163 2.95 5.74 7.39
C ASP A 163 2.77 7.25 7.25
N GLY A 164 3.83 7.98 6.90
CA GLY A 164 3.79 9.43 6.74
C GLY A 164 3.09 9.94 5.47
N ASN A 165 2.53 9.06 4.63
CA ASN A 165 1.91 9.39 3.34
C ASN A 165 0.40 9.64 3.48
N PHE A 166 -0.31 9.79 2.35
CA PHE A 166 -1.78 9.88 2.36
C PHE A 166 -2.44 8.50 2.47
N LEU A 167 -2.08 7.59 1.57
CA LEU A 167 -2.60 6.23 1.57
C LEU A 167 -1.45 5.25 1.31
N THR A 168 -1.56 4.08 1.95
CA THR A 168 -0.73 2.91 1.66
C THR A 168 -1.63 1.77 1.21
N ILE A 169 -1.26 1.11 0.12
CA ILE A 169 -1.88 -0.13 -0.36
C ILE A 169 -0.88 -1.27 -0.18
N ILE A 170 -1.24 -2.27 0.64
CA ILE A 170 -0.39 -3.40 0.98
C ILE A 170 -0.88 -4.67 0.31
N SER A 171 0.06 -5.40 -0.29
CA SER A 171 -0.09 -6.80 -0.72
C SER A 171 0.93 -7.68 -0.01
N GLN A 172 0.61 -8.95 0.20
CA GLN A 172 1.47 -9.94 0.84
C GLN A 172 1.69 -11.16 -0.05
N ASN A 173 2.85 -11.82 0.08
CA ASN A 173 3.18 -13.04 -0.63
C ASN A 173 2.72 -14.29 0.13
N GLN A 174 1.47 -14.31 0.61
CA GLN A 174 0.86 -15.43 1.37
C GLN A 174 1.66 -15.91 2.60
N VAL A 175 2.51 -15.03 3.14
CA VAL A 175 3.20 -15.22 4.41
C VAL A 175 2.68 -14.16 5.35
N ASN A 176 1.87 -14.60 6.32
CA ASN A 176 1.20 -13.70 7.26
C ASN A 176 2.20 -13.15 8.30
N GLY A 177 1.89 -11.97 8.83
CA GLY A 177 2.76 -11.27 9.78
C GLY A 177 2.49 -9.76 9.90
N LEU A 178 1.60 -9.21 9.05
CA LEU A 178 1.09 -7.86 9.23
C LEU A 178 0.07 -7.86 10.36
N GLN A 179 0.29 -6.96 11.31
CA GLN A 179 -0.67 -6.66 12.37
C GLN A 179 -1.06 -5.18 12.29
N ILE A 180 -2.31 -4.89 12.60
CA ILE A 180 -2.86 -3.53 12.59
C ILE A 180 -3.34 -3.19 14.00
N LEU A 181 -2.88 -2.05 14.51
CA LEU A 181 -3.32 -1.52 15.80
C LEU A 181 -4.64 -0.76 15.62
N LYS A 182 -5.70 -1.22 16.28
CA LYS A 182 -6.99 -0.54 16.31
C LYS A 182 -6.98 0.65 17.28
N LYS A 183 -7.97 1.54 17.13
CA LYS A 183 -8.21 2.67 18.06
C LYS A 183 -8.42 2.26 19.52
N ASN A 184 -8.91 1.04 19.77
CA ASN A 184 -9.07 0.51 21.14
C ASN A 184 -7.77 -0.06 21.74
N GLY A 185 -6.64 0.02 21.03
CA GLY A 185 -5.34 -0.48 21.48
C GLY A 185 -5.10 -1.96 21.21
N GLU A 186 -6.02 -2.66 20.55
CA GLU A 186 -5.86 -4.07 20.20
C GLU A 186 -5.14 -4.24 18.86
N TRP A 187 -4.17 -5.16 18.83
CA TRP A 187 -3.58 -5.65 17.60
C TRP A 187 -4.44 -6.73 16.98
N ILE A 188 -4.64 -6.64 15.66
CA ILE A 188 -5.29 -7.69 14.86
C ILE A 188 -4.39 -8.14 13.74
N ASP A 189 -4.40 -9.44 13.46
CA ASP A 189 -3.76 -9.98 12.27
C ASP A 189 -4.54 -9.54 11.02
N ALA A 190 -3.81 -9.04 10.03
CA ALA A 190 -4.35 -8.74 8.72
C ALA A 190 -4.16 -9.98 7.83
N ASP A 191 -5.16 -10.86 7.81
CA ASP A 191 -5.23 -11.96 6.86
C ASP A 191 -5.79 -11.43 5.54
N ILE A 192 -4.94 -11.31 4.52
CA ILE A 192 -5.30 -10.68 3.24
C ILE A 192 -5.82 -11.77 2.30
N SER A 193 -7.08 -11.66 1.89
CA SER A 193 -7.68 -12.58 0.93
C SER A 193 -6.99 -12.50 -0.44
N SER A 194 -7.04 -13.60 -1.21
CA SER A 194 -6.61 -13.59 -2.62
C SER A 194 -7.32 -12.48 -3.41
N ASN A 195 -6.59 -11.76 -4.26
CA ASN A 195 -7.09 -10.59 -5.03
C ASN A 195 -7.62 -9.42 -4.17
N SER A 196 -7.16 -9.31 -2.93
CA SER A 196 -7.47 -8.16 -2.07
C SER A 196 -6.22 -7.44 -1.61
N PHE A 197 -6.42 -6.22 -1.13
CA PHE A 197 -5.35 -5.34 -0.65
C PHE A 197 -5.78 -4.67 0.64
N ILE A 198 -4.85 -4.48 1.57
CA ILE A 198 -5.13 -3.61 2.72
C ILE A 198 -4.85 -2.18 2.29
N VAL A 199 -5.84 -1.30 2.44
CA VAL A 199 -5.71 0.14 2.24
C VAL A 199 -5.69 0.81 3.60
N LEU A 200 -4.65 1.59 3.89
CA LEU A 200 -4.46 2.31 5.15
C LEU A 200 -4.39 3.81 4.90
N ALA A 201 -4.98 4.59 5.81
CA ALA A 201 -4.74 6.03 5.89
C ALA A 201 -3.40 6.29 6.58
N GLY A 202 -2.58 7.16 5.98
CA GLY A 202 -1.36 7.65 6.59
C GLY A 202 -1.54 8.99 7.30
N ASP A 203 -0.49 9.41 7.99
CA ASP A 203 -0.47 10.60 8.84
C ASP A 203 -0.79 11.88 8.06
N SER A 204 -0.33 11.98 6.81
CA SER A 204 -0.62 13.16 5.98
C SER A 204 -2.11 13.24 5.66
N PHE A 205 -2.80 12.10 5.47
CA PHE A 205 -4.23 12.13 5.22
C PHE A 205 -4.98 12.52 6.48
N MET A 206 -4.67 11.90 7.62
CA MET A 206 -5.28 12.25 8.90
C MET A 206 -5.10 13.73 9.24
N ALA A 207 -3.88 14.27 9.06
CA ALA A 207 -3.63 15.69 9.29
C ALA A 207 -4.46 16.59 8.35
N TRP A 208 -4.57 16.21 7.08
CA TRP A 208 -5.28 16.99 6.07
C TRP A 208 -6.80 16.93 6.23
N THR A 209 -7.35 15.80 6.71
CA THR A 209 -8.79 15.65 7.03
C THR A 209 -9.17 16.16 8.40
N ASN A 210 -8.21 16.69 9.17
CA ASN A 210 -8.39 17.18 10.54
C ASN A 210 -8.80 16.09 11.54
N GLY A 211 -8.12 14.94 11.47
CA GLY A 211 -8.40 13.73 12.26
C GLY A 211 -9.44 12.83 11.62
#